data_AF-A0A3D6B8E7-F1
#
_entry.id   AF-A0A3D6B8E7-F1
#
_cell.length_a   1.000
_cell.length_b   1.000
_cell.length_c   1.000
_cell.angle_alpha   90.00
_cell.angle_beta   90.00
_cell.angle_gamma   90.00
#
_symmetry.space_group_name_H-M   'P 1'
#
loop_
_entity.id
_entity.type
_entity.pdbx_description
1 polymer ?
#
loop_
_entity_poly.entity_id
_entity_poly.type
_entity_poly.pdbx_seq_one_letter_code
_entity_poly.pdbx_strand_id
1 'polypeptide(L)'
;MKNLILSLFIIISFFFTSCQNDSIVDPVTNNDQDKSIAYYLNIGSNSIKLDAQLLDPRHGFTEPLSIQGKIDYGVSFLGFNQTQSDANYNTIVKLKIDAVLIPSIPTETNSCRTIYKETVDNFKINRLGSRDYSLTKRYEITGCANSMVLECNYAVTTNKVTLKSMRLVCCNQYVIQDPTTE
;
A
#
# COMPACT_ATOMS: atom_id res chain seq x y z
N MET A 1 30.69 81.57 1.68
CA MET A 1 31.14 80.17 1.53
C MET A 1 30.22 79.13 2.21
N LYS A 2 28.95 79.44 2.52
CA LYS A 2 28.01 78.47 3.12
C LYS A 2 27.33 77.56 2.08
N ASN A 3 27.17 78.04 0.84
CA ASN A 3 26.43 77.32 -0.20
C ASN A 3 27.24 76.19 -0.87
N LEU A 4 28.57 76.18 -0.68
CA LEU A 4 29.46 75.14 -1.20
C LEU A 4 29.45 73.87 -0.33
N ILE A 5 29.21 74.03 0.98
CA ILE A 5 29.16 72.92 1.93
C ILE A 5 27.87 72.11 1.72
N LEU A 6 26.77 72.78 1.38
CA LEU A 6 25.48 72.14 1.17
C LEU A 6 25.48 71.27 -0.12
N SER A 7 26.13 71.72 -1.19
CA SER A 7 26.21 70.94 -2.44
C SER A 7 27.11 69.70 -2.29
N LEU A 8 28.16 69.77 -1.46
CA LEU A 8 29.05 68.65 -1.21
C LEU A 8 28.34 67.52 -0.44
N PHE A 9 27.46 67.86 0.51
CA PHE A 9 26.70 66.87 1.29
C PHE A 9 25.70 66.06 0.43
N ILE A 10 25.07 66.71 -0.55
CA ILE A 10 24.10 66.03 -1.44
C ILE A 10 24.81 65.02 -2.34
N ILE A 11 26.00 65.35 -2.86
CA ILE A 11 26.78 64.43 -3.70
C ILE A 11 27.26 63.22 -2.89
N ILE A 12 27.76 63.43 -1.68
CA ILE A 12 28.23 62.34 -0.80
C ILE A 12 27.09 61.38 -0.42
N SER A 13 25.87 61.90 -0.20
CA SER A 13 24.71 61.05 0.13
C SER A 13 24.28 60.09 -0.99
N PHE A 14 24.58 60.41 -2.26
CA PHE A 14 24.35 59.53 -3.41
C PHE A 14 25.39 58.42 -3.56
N PHE A 15 26.59 58.58 -2.98
CA PHE A 15 27.67 57.57 -3.05
C PHE A 15 27.54 56.47 -2.00
N PHE A 16 26.73 56.65 -0.94
CA PHE A 16 26.54 55.64 0.10
C PHE A 16 25.42 54.62 -0.18
N THR A 17 24.66 54.77 -1.27
CA THR A 17 23.62 53.80 -1.66
C THR A 17 24.07 52.78 -2.73
N SER A 18 25.35 52.82 -3.15
CA SER A 18 25.85 51.99 -4.27
C SER A 18 26.92 50.96 -3.89
N CYS A 19 27.16 50.73 -2.59
CA CYS A 19 28.06 49.67 -2.13
C CYS A 19 27.28 48.54 -1.44
N GLN A 20 26.50 47.77 -2.20
CA GLN A 20 26.40 46.35 -1.91
C GLN A 20 27.26 45.60 -2.93
N ASN A 21 28.47 45.36 -2.45
CA ASN A 21 29.46 44.37 -2.85
C ASN A 21 28.92 43.23 -3.73
N ASP A 22 29.53 43.07 -4.90
CA ASP A 22 29.60 41.80 -5.59
C ASP A 22 30.24 40.76 -4.67
N SER A 23 29.42 39.90 -4.09
CA SER A 23 29.83 38.56 -3.72
C SER A 23 29.02 37.64 -4.61
N ILE A 24 29.67 37.10 -5.63
CA ILE A 24 29.31 35.81 -6.20
C ILE A 24 29.30 34.83 -5.03
N VAL A 25 28.14 34.67 -4.39
CA VAL A 25 27.82 33.47 -3.64
C VAL A 25 27.26 32.54 -4.69
N ASP A 26 28.17 31.85 -5.35
CA ASP A 26 27.82 30.60 -6.02
C ASP A 26 27.11 29.76 -4.96
N PRO A 27 25.84 29.34 -5.13
CA PRO A 27 25.24 28.41 -4.19
C PRO A 27 25.90 27.04 -4.40
N VAL A 28 27.15 26.89 -3.97
CA VAL A 28 27.73 25.59 -3.62
C VAL A 28 27.29 25.30 -2.19
N THR A 29 25.99 25.04 -2.05
CA THR A 29 25.53 24.06 -1.09
C THR A 29 25.37 22.76 -1.84
N ASN A 30 26.40 21.94 -1.73
CA ASN A 30 26.43 20.49 -1.77
C ASN A 30 25.19 19.78 -2.34
N ASN A 31 25.44 19.02 -3.41
CA ASN A 31 24.80 17.73 -3.70
C ASN A 31 23.95 17.21 -2.54
N ASP A 32 22.63 17.27 -2.71
CA ASP A 32 21.73 16.12 -2.66
C ASP A 32 20.29 16.65 -2.82
N GLN A 33 20.00 17.26 -3.97
CA GLN A 33 18.64 17.40 -4.45
C GLN A 33 18.50 16.80 -5.84
N ASP A 34 18.94 15.55 -5.98
CA ASP A 34 18.03 14.56 -6.57
C ASP A 34 16.81 14.47 -5.65
N LYS A 35 15.97 15.52 -5.65
CA LYS A 35 14.55 15.35 -5.33
C LYS A 35 14.01 14.53 -6.48
N SER A 36 14.24 13.23 -6.40
CA SER A 36 13.54 12.25 -7.19
C SER A 36 12.07 12.51 -6.91
N ILE A 37 11.41 13.18 -7.86
CA ILE A 37 9.99 13.49 -7.73
C ILE A 37 9.31 12.13 -7.85
N ALA A 38 8.98 11.54 -6.70
CA ALA A 38 8.23 10.31 -6.62
C ALA A 38 6.83 10.62 -7.13
N TYR A 39 6.50 10.22 -8.35
CA TYR A 39 5.16 10.35 -8.89
C TYR A 39 4.39 9.06 -8.64
N TYR A 40 3.13 9.22 -8.20
CA TYR A 40 2.21 8.10 -8.04
C TYR A 40 1.48 7.87 -9.35
N LEU A 41 1.83 6.80 -10.06
CA LEU A 41 1.03 6.34 -11.19
C LEU A 41 -0.04 5.37 -10.67
N ASN A 42 -1.31 5.77 -10.73
CA ASN A 42 -2.43 4.87 -10.43
C ASN A 42 -2.78 4.09 -11.70
N ILE A 43 -2.58 2.77 -11.69
CA ILE A 43 -2.85 1.91 -12.85
C ILE A 43 -4.31 1.41 -12.87
N GLY A 44 -5.06 1.59 -11.78
CA GLY A 44 -6.51 1.38 -11.75
C GLY A 44 -7.01 0.79 -10.44
N SER A 45 -8.30 1.03 -10.17
CA SER A 45 -9.08 0.35 -9.15
C SER A 45 -9.92 -0.75 -9.80
N ASN A 46 -9.85 -1.97 -9.28
CA ASN A 46 -10.58 -3.13 -9.78
C ASN A 46 -11.23 -3.88 -8.61
N SER A 47 -12.09 -4.86 -8.91
CA SER A 47 -12.74 -5.68 -7.90
C SER A 47 -12.69 -7.18 -8.23
N ILE A 48 -12.61 -8.00 -7.20
CA ILE A 48 -12.69 -9.47 -7.26
C ILE A 48 -14.01 -9.86 -6.59
N LYS A 49 -14.94 -10.46 -7.35
CA LYS A 49 -16.19 -10.99 -6.80
C LYS A 49 -15.90 -12.22 -5.94
N LEU A 50 -16.48 -12.26 -4.74
CA LEU A 50 -16.48 -13.43 -3.86
C LEU A 50 -17.86 -14.08 -3.92
N ASP A 51 -17.89 -15.31 -4.39
CA ASP A 51 -19.09 -16.13 -4.54
C ASP A 51 -18.65 -17.60 -4.58
N ALA A 52 -18.45 -18.19 -3.41
CA ALA A 52 -17.86 -19.52 -3.29
C ALA A 52 -18.33 -20.25 -2.03
N GLN A 53 -18.19 -21.57 -2.03
CA GLN A 53 -18.32 -22.38 -0.82
C GLN A 53 -16.96 -22.64 -0.20
N LEU A 54 -16.88 -22.47 1.12
CA LEU A 54 -15.70 -22.69 1.94
C LEU A 54 -16.00 -23.76 2.98
N LEU A 55 -15.01 -24.58 3.29
CA LEU A 55 -15.14 -25.61 4.32
C LEU A 55 -15.06 -24.96 5.71
N ASP A 56 -15.96 -25.32 6.62
CA ASP A 56 -15.85 -24.89 8.02
C ASP A 56 -14.73 -25.70 8.70
N PRO A 57 -13.61 -25.07 9.09
CA PRO A 57 -12.49 -25.77 9.73
C PRO A 57 -12.84 -26.40 11.09
N ARG A 58 -14.02 -26.09 11.67
CA ARG A 58 -14.48 -26.63 12.95
C ARG A 58 -15.20 -27.97 12.82
N HIS A 59 -15.94 -28.16 11.74
CA HIS A 59 -16.76 -29.36 11.51
C HIS A 59 -16.22 -30.21 10.34
N GLY A 60 -15.18 -29.75 9.64
CA GLY A 60 -14.58 -30.46 8.53
C GLY A 60 -15.40 -30.34 7.25
N PHE A 61 -15.44 -31.41 6.44
CA PHE A 61 -16.10 -31.41 5.13
C PHE A 61 -17.64 -31.45 5.19
N THR A 62 -18.24 -31.51 6.37
CA THR A 62 -19.67 -31.80 6.55
C THR A 62 -20.56 -30.56 6.53
N GLU A 63 -20.01 -29.37 6.79
CA GLU A 63 -20.79 -28.13 6.86
C GLU A 63 -20.11 -26.99 6.09
N PRO A 64 -20.43 -26.81 4.79
CA PRO A 64 -19.88 -25.70 4.02
C PRO A 64 -20.50 -24.36 4.45
N LEU A 65 -19.68 -23.32 4.43
CA LEU A 65 -20.09 -21.92 4.57
C LEU A 65 -20.01 -21.25 3.20
N SER A 66 -21.05 -20.52 2.81
CA SER A 66 -21.05 -19.75 1.57
C SER A 66 -20.51 -18.35 1.84
N ILE A 67 -19.55 -17.89 1.05
CA ILE A 67 -19.04 -16.50 1.09
C ILE A 67 -19.60 -15.71 -0.08
N GLN A 68 -20.10 -14.52 0.22
CA GLN A 68 -20.60 -13.56 -0.78
C GLN A 68 -20.03 -12.18 -0.50
N GLY A 69 -19.58 -11.47 -1.54
CA GLY A 69 -19.06 -10.12 -1.39
C GLY A 69 -18.05 -9.77 -2.46
N LYS A 70 -17.09 -8.92 -2.12
CA LYS A 70 -16.02 -8.50 -3.02
C LYS A 70 -14.76 -8.07 -2.29
N ILE A 71 -13.66 -8.06 -3.04
CA ILE A 71 -12.41 -7.40 -2.66
C ILE A 71 -12.12 -6.33 -3.70
N ASP A 72 -12.21 -5.06 -3.29
CA ASP A 72 -11.75 -3.95 -4.10
C ASP A 72 -10.22 -3.84 -3.94
N TYR A 73 -9.50 -3.62 -5.03
CA TYR A 73 -8.05 -3.45 -5.00
C TYR A 73 -7.58 -2.31 -5.90
N GLY A 74 -6.49 -1.66 -5.49
CA GLY A 74 -5.79 -0.65 -6.27
C GLY A 74 -4.29 -0.94 -6.29
N VAL A 75 -3.67 -0.73 -7.45
CA VAL A 75 -2.21 -0.82 -7.59
C VAL A 75 -1.65 0.51 -8.04
N SER A 76 -0.65 1.01 -7.31
CA SER A 76 0.03 2.26 -7.59
C SER A 76 1.53 2.07 -7.52
N PHE A 77 2.28 2.93 -8.19
CA PHE A 77 3.75 2.86 -8.20
C PHE A 77 4.33 4.20 -7.82
N LEU A 78 5.40 4.14 -7.04
CA LEU A 78 6.32 5.25 -6.88
C LEU A 78 7.36 5.12 -7.99
N GLY A 79 7.21 5.93 -9.04
CA GLY A 79 8.25 6.11 -10.03
C GLY A 79 9.17 7.25 -9.61
N PHE A 80 10.48 7.07 -9.76
CA PHE A 80 11.43 8.17 -9.64
C PHE A 80 11.65 8.78 -11.03
N ASN A 81 11.57 10.10 -11.12
CA ASN A 81 12.00 10.80 -12.32
C ASN A 81 13.55 10.71 -12.40
N GLN A 82 14.01 10.19 -13.55
CA GLN A 82 15.35 10.30 -14.14
C GLN A 82 16.34 9.12 -14.00
N THR A 83 16.78 8.68 -15.18
CA THR A 83 18.06 8.03 -15.54
C THR A 83 18.46 6.68 -14.97
N GLN A 84 17.88 6.18 -13.87
CA GLN A 84 18.28 4.87 -13.35
C GLN A 84 17.50 3.73 -14.01
N SER A 85 18.25 2.83 -14.64
CA SER A 85 17.87 1.52 -15.16
C SER A 85 17.41 0.53 -14.06
N ASP A 86 16.82 1.04 -12.97
CA ASP A 86 16.37 0.18 -11.90
C ASP A 86 15.08 -0.51 -12.33
N ALA A 87 15.20 -1.81 -12.57
CA ALA A 87 14.11 -2.66 -13.00
C ALA A 87 13.01 -2.85 -11.93
N ASN A 88 13.22 -2.34 -10.71
CA ASN A 88 12.35 -2.56 -9.55
C ASN A 88 11.55 -1.30 -9.22
N TYR A 89 10.22 -1.42 -9.26
CA TYR A 89 9.32 -0.34 -8.83
C TYR A 89 8.80 -0.60 -7.42
N ASN A 90 8.79 0.46 -6.61
CA ASN A 90 8.07 0.46 -5.34
C ASN A 90 6.56 0.48 -5.66
N THR A 91 5.92 -0.69 -5.56
CA THR A 91 4.51 -0.92 -5.84
C THR A 91 3.73 -0.90 -4.54
N ILE A 92 2.68 -0.10 -4.50
CA ILE A 92 1.73 0.00 -3.39
C ILE A 92 0.46 -0.72 -3.80
N VAL A 93 0.04 -1.70 -3.00
CA VAL A 93 -1.21 -2.42 -3.17
C VAL A 93 -2.15 -2.03 -2.04
N LYS A 94 -3.35 -1.60 -2.40
CA LYS A 94 -4.45 -1.37 -1.45
C LYS A 94 -5.50 -2.44 -1.68
N LEU A 95 -5.95 -3.08 -0.60
CA LEU A 95 -7.02 -4.08 -0.62
C LEU A 95 -8.11 -3.66 0.36
N LYS A 96 -9.37 -3.78 -0.05
CA LYS A 96 -10.54 -3.59 0.81
C LYS A 96 -11.48 -4.77 0.59
N ILE A 97 -11.69 -5.58 1.63
CA ILE A 97 -12.67 -6.66 1.62
C ILE A 97 -13.97 -6.21 2.26
N ASP A 98 -15.07 -6.57 1.62
CA ASP A 98 -16.43 -6.43 2.13
C ASP A 98 -17.21 -7.68 1.74
N ALA A 99 -17.43 -8.56 2.72
CA ALA A 99 -18.04 -9.86 2.50
C ALA A 99 -18.83 -10.37 3.70
N VAL A 100 -19.72 -11.32 3.40
CA VAL A 100 -20.52 -12.06 4.38
C VAL A 100 -20.30 -13.55 4.21
N LEU A 101 -20.23 -14.25 5.35
CA LEU A 101 -20.25 -15.70 5.44
C LEU A 101 -21.63 -16.14 5.94
N ILE A 102 -22.25 -17.01 5.16
CA ILE A 102 -23.61 -17.49 5.32
C ILE A 102 -23.56 -19.00 5.54
N PRO A 103 -24.13 -19.54 6.62
CA PRO A 103 -24.30 -20.98 6.79
C PRO A 103 -25.11 -21.58 5.64
N SER A 104 -24.67 -22.70 5.08
CA SER A 104 -25.44 -23.36 4.00
C SER A 104 -26.72 -24.03 4.51
N ILE A 105 -26.79 -24.32 5.80
CA ILE A 105 -27.98 -24.81 6.49
C ILE A 105 -28.51 -23.67 7.37
N PRO A 106 -29.71 -23.13 7.10
CA PRO A 106 -30.27 -22.09 7.94
C PRO A 106 -30.57 -22.67 9.33
N THR A 107 -29.91 -22.13 10.35
CA THR A 107 -30.23 -22.44 11.76
C THR A 107 -31.04 -21.29 12.35
N GLU A 108 -31.76 -21.52 13.44
CA GLU A 108 -32.60 -20.50 14.10
C GLU A 108 -31.79 -19.27 14.57
N THR A 109 -30.45 -19.40 14.64
CA THR A 109 -29.48 -18.35 14.95
C THR A 109 -28.64 -17.97 13.72
N ASN A 110 -29.31 -17.62 12.61
CA ASN A 110 -28.69 -17.09 11.39
C ASN A 110 -28.01 -15.73 11.62
N SER A 111 -26.91 -15.70 12.38
CA SER A 111 -26.02 -14.54 12.38
C SER A 111 -25.14 -14.61 11.14
N CYS A 112 -25.47 -13.81 10.13
CA CYS A 112 -24.55 -13.52 9.04
C CYS A 112 -23.23 -13.04 9.66
N ARG A 113 -22.13 -13.71 9.32
CA ARG A 113 -20.80 -13.36 9.82
C ARG A 113 -20.17 -12.41 8.83
N THR A 114 -19.63 -11.29 9.28
CA THR A 114 -19.15 -10.23 8.39
C THR A 114 -17.63 -10.20 8.35
N ILE A 115 -17.08 -9.83 7.19
CA ILE A 115 -15.66 -9.65 6.96
C ILE A 115 -15.48 -8.27 6.35
N TYR A 116 -14.86 -7.37 7.11
CA TYR A 116 -14.58 -6.02 6.65
C TYR A 116 -13.18 -5.59 7.09
N LYS A 117 -12.32 -5.27 6.12
CA LYS A 117 -10.97 -4.78 6.40
C LYS A 117 -10.39 -4.04 5.20
N GLU A 118 -9.62 -3.00 5.49
CA GLU A 118 -8.75 -2.33 4.52
C GLU A 118 -7.28 -2.54 4.90
N THR A 119 -6.43 -2.82 3.92
CA THR A 119 -4.99 -3.02 4.09
C THR A 119 -4.19 -2.32 3.00
N VAL A 120 -3.00 -1.83 3.36
CA VAL A 120 -2.03 -1.25 2.42
C VAL A 120 -0.70 -1.98 2.57
N ASP A 121 -0.15 -2.43 1.45
CA ASP A 121 1.11 -3.16 1.37
C ASP A 121 2.05 -2.51 0.37
N ASN A 122 3.35 -2.54 0.67
CA ASN A 122 4.40 -1.98 -0.19
C ASN A 122 5.34 -3.11 -0.62
N PHE A 123 5.55 -3.25 -1.92
CA PHE A 123 6.40 -4.27 -2.54
C PHE A 123 7.45 -3.62 -3.44
N LYS A 124 8.61 -4.27 -3.59
CA LYS A 124 9.54 -3.98 -4.67
C LYS A 124 9.36 -5.02 -5.76
N ILE A 125 8.65 -4.66 -6.84
CA ILE A 125 8.32 -5.56 -7.94
C ILE A 125 9.20 -5.25 -9.14
N ASN A 126 9.90 -6.28 -9.64
CA ASN A 126 10.70 -6.15 -10.86
C ASN A 126 9.79 -6.16 -12.10
N ARG A 127 9.91 -5.15 -12.99
CA ARG A 127 9.13 -5.03 -14.23
C ARG A 127 9.63 -5.97 -15.33
N LEU A 128 10.89 -6.40 -15.29
CA LEU A 128 11.53 -7.23 -16.31
C LEU A 128 11.28 -8.75 -16.12
N GLY A 129 10.59 -9.15 -15.06
CA GLY A 129 10.19 -10.54 -14.85
C GLY A 129 8.70 -10.65 -14.59
N SER A 130 7.99 -11.49 -15.34
CA SER A 130 6.59 -11.88 -15.11
C SER A 130 6.40 -12.73 -13.85
N ARG A 131 7.12 -12.43 -12.75
CA ARG A 131 6.98 -13.16 -11.50
C ARG A 131 5.85 -12.54 -10.70
N ASP A 132 4.81 -13.33 -10.50
CA ASP A 132 3.76 -13.07 -9.53
C ASP A 132 4.38 -13.04 -8.11
N TYR A 133 4.20 -11.94 -7.38
CA TYR A 133 4.56 -11.86 -5.96
C TYR A 133 3.43 -12.44 -5.14
N SER A 134 3.74 -13.40 -4.26
CA SER A 134 2.74 -13.97 -3.36
C SER A 134 2.46 -13.01 -2.19
N LEU A 135 1.19 -12.71 -1.96
CA LEU A 135 0.71 -11.93 -0.82
C LEU A 135 -0.37 -12.73 -0.09
N THR A 136 -0.13 -13.06 1.18
CA THR A 136 -1.14 -13.71 2.03
C THR A 136 -1.76 -12.68 2.97
N LYS A 137 -3.09 -12.65 3.04
CA LYS A 137 -3.85 -11.84 3.99
C LYS A 137 -4.79 -12.69 4.81
N ARG A 138 -4.92 -12.34 6.09
CA ARG A 138 -5.88 -12.92 7.01
C ARG A 138 -6.86 -11.84 7.44
N TYR A 139 -8.14 -12.11 7.26
CA TYR A 139 -9.23 -11.22 7.64
C TYR A 139 -10.03 -11.86 8.76
N GLU A 140 -10.17 -11.13 9.86
CA GLU A 140 -10.99 -11.57 10.99
C GLU A 140 -12.47 -11.58 10.61
N ILE A 141 -13.16 -12.62 11.06
CA ILE A 141 -14.59 -12.80 10.84
C ILE A 141 -15.31 -12.36 12.11
N THR A 142 -16.11 -11.31 12.02
CA THR A 142 -16.94 -10.83 13.13
C THR A 142 -18.28 -11.56 13.17
N GLY A 143 -18.87 -11.68 14.36
CA GLY A 143 -20.10 -12.45 14.57
C GLY A 143 -19.91 -13.96 14.73
N CYS A 144 -18.66 -14.43 14.89
CA CYS A 144 -18.32 -15.81 15.23
C CYS A 144 -17.72 -15.86 16.65
N ALA A 145 -18.23 -16.78 17.50
CA ALA A 145 -17.70 -16.96 18.86
C ALA A 145 -16.29 -17.59 18.88
N ASN A 146 -15.92 -18.29 17.81
CA ASN A 146 -14.64 -18.97 17.69
C ASN A 146 -13.82 -18.23 16.66
N SER A 147 -12.69 -17.65 17.08
CA SER A 147 -11.75 -16.85 16.27
C SER A 147 -11.39 -17.55 14.95
N MET A 148 -12.19 -17.29 13.93
CA MET A 148 -12.06 -17.81 12.58
C MET A 148 -11.57 -16.66 11.71
N VAL A 149 -10.64 -16.97 10.82
CA VAL A 149 -10.10 -16.01 9.86
C VAL A 149 -10.28 -16.52 8.45
N LEU A 150 -10.54 -15.60 7.53
CA LEU A 150 -10.46 -15.85 6.10
C LEU A 150 -9.03 -15.59 5.65
N GLU A 151 -8.33 -16.62 5.20
CA GLU A 151 -7.01 -16.52 4.61
C GLU A 151 -7.13 -16.47 3.08
N CYS A 152 -6.65 -15.39 2.49
CA CYS A 152 -6.61 -15.16 1.06
C CYS A 152 -5.16 -15.10 0.58
N ASN A 153 -4.83 -15.86 -0.47
CA ASN A 153 -3.54 -15.81 -1.14
C ASN A 153 -3.70 -15.14 -2.50
N TYR A 154 -2.92 -14.09 -2.72
CA TYR A 154 -2.93 -13.29 -3.93
C TYR A 154 -1.64 -13.45 -4.70
N ALA A 155 -1.74 -13.41 -6.02
CA ALA A 155 -0.64 -13.06 -6.89
C ALA A 155 -0.73 -11.59 -7.24
N VAL A 156 0.33 -10.87 -6.93
CA VAL A 156 0.49 -9.45 -7.20
C VAL A 156 1.50 -9.28 -8.32
N THR A 157 1.07 -8.55 -9.34
CA THR A 157 1.93 -8.07 -10.42
C THR A 157 1.99 -6.55 -10.35
N THR A 158 2.74 -5.94 -11.27
CA THR A 158 2.74 -4.50 -11.43
C THR A 158 1.30 -3.99 -11.71
N ASN A 159 0.53 -4.59 -12.60
CA ASN A 159 -0.75 -4.02 -13.03
C ASN A 159 -1.99 -4.69 -12.42
N LYS A 160 -1.86 -5.83 -11.75
CA LYS A 160 -3.00 -6.65 -11.34
C LYS A 160 -2.75 -7.38 -10.03
N VAL A 161 -3.82 -7.51 -9.25
CA VAL A 161 -3.94 -8.46 -8.15
C VAL A 161 -4.89 -9.58 -8.57
N THR A 162 -4.49 -10.83 -8.37
CA THR A 162 -5.32 -12.01 -8.66
C THR A 162 -5.45 -12.85 -7.38
N LEU A 163 -6.68 -13.14 -6.94
CA LEU A 163 -6.92 -14.09 -5.87
C LEU A 163 -6.65 -15.51 -6.39
N LYS A 164 -5.66 -16.21 -5.80
CA LYS A 164 -5.27 -17.57 -6.18
C LYS A 164 -5.98 -18.62 -5.33
N SER A 165 -6.12 -18.37 -4.04
CA SER A 165 -6.86 -19.27 -3.15
C SER A 165 -7.44 -18.52 -1.95
N MET A 166 -8.48 -19.11 -1.38
CA MET A 166 -9.21 -18.59 -0.22
C MET A 166 -9.64 -19.77 0.64
N ARG A 167 -9.40 -19.69 1.95
CA ARG A 167 -9.79 -20.72 2.91
C ARG A 167 -10.10 -20.14 4.28
N LEU A 168 -10.92 -20.85 5.05
CA LEU A 168 -11.18 -20.53 6.45
C LEU A 168 -10.17 -21.26 7.34
N VAL A 169 -9.67 -20.57 8.35
CA VAL A 169 -8.70 -21.11 9.31
C VAL A 169 -9.13 -20.75 10.73
N CYS A 170 -8.97 -21.67 11.67
CA CYS A 170 -9.16 -21.39 13.10
C CYS A 170 -7.86 -20.86 13.70
N CYS A 171 -7.93 -19.79 14.51
CA CYS A 171 -6.76 -19.19 15.16
C CYS A 171 -6.01 -20.15 16.12
N ASN A 172 -6.62 -21.27 16.52
CA ASN A 172 -6.05 -22.22 17.49
C ASN A 172 -5.35 -23.43 16.85
N GLN A 173 -5.14 -23.46 15.53
CA GLN A 173 -4.28 -24.49 14.92
C GLN A 173 -2.80 -24.12 15.13
N TYR A 174 -2.32 -24.26 16.37
CA TYR A 174 -0.91 -24.59 16.57
C TYR A 174 -0.70 -25.94 15.90
N VAL A 175 0.05 -25.93 14.80
CA VAL A 175 0.63 -27.15 14.26
C VAL A 175 1.58 -27.66 15.34
N ILE A 176 1.17 -28.68 16.10
CA ILE A 176 2.15 -29.55 16.75
C ILE A 176 2.82 -30.26 15.58
N GLN A 177 3.96 -29.74 15.12
CA GLN A 177 4.89 -30.54 14.34
C GLN A 177 5.32 -31.66 15.28
N ASP A 178 4.89 -32.88 14.98
CA ASP A 178 5.45 -34.07 15.62
C ASP A 178 6.94 -34.14 15.20
N PRO A 179 7.91 -33.98 16.12
CA PRO A 179 9.32 -34.00 15.78
C PRO A 179 9.81 -35.44 15.72
N THR A 180 9.17 -36.30 14.92
CA THR A 180 9.62 -37.69 14.72
C THR A 180 9.15 -38.22 13.37
N THR A 181 9.89 -37.88 12.33
CA THR A 181 10.12 -38.81 11.22
C THR A 181 11.43 -38.40 10.54
N GLU A 182 12.52 -38.93 11.11
CA GLU A 182 13.74 -39.27 10.35
C GLU A 182 13.45 -40.46 9.42
#